data_AF-A0A954NAP0-F1
#
_entry.id   AF-A0A954NAP0-F1
#
_cell.length_a   1.000
_cell.length_b   1.000
_cell.length_c   1.000
_cell.angle_alpha   90.00
_cell.angle_beta   90.00
_cell.angle_gamma   90.00
#
_symmetry.space_group_name_H-M   'P 1'
#
loop_
_entity.id
_entity.type
_entity.pdbx_description
1 polymer ?
#
loop_
_entity_poly.entity_id
_entity_poly.type
_entity_poly.pdbx_seq_one_letter_code
_entity_poly.pdbx_strand_id
1 'polypeptide(L)'
;MYPVGCDFAERILGQRGDSPVTRKSLAAMLLMGAVIAVTSLTAGRARADDAAAESATVDDAWQLVPIPDSWKRQPDGALATGDGFAWYRCRVHLPETWEGRRIQINVEPVDDARQTFVNGRQVGATGTFPPSYRSGLGEASRFDVPDGVLRFGADNTIAVRTFMQDARSNFLVAAPILLAGNEAIRTEGQWEYRPGDDATWASGDADDSTAAASAGDADTPALFAKVDVVDDIELYLRHRVGDTDPLTPREALASFTVPDDLQLDQVLAEPHVGQPLFIEWDERGRLWVLNYQQYPNPAGLKMVSRDKFLRTIYDKVPAPPPHGTPGRDKITIHEDTDGDGVFDRHQTFIDGLNLASSFARGRGGVFVLNPPYLLFYPDADEDDVPDSDPVVLLQGLGIEDSHSIANSLRWGPDGWLYACQGSTVTGHITRPGVDDEPVNSLGQLIWRYHPLTRAYEVFAEGGGNTFGLEIDDKGRMFSGHNGGDTRGFHYVQGAYERKGFEKHGALSNPYAFGYFPAMQHHSVPRFT
;
A
#
# COMPACT_ATOMS: atom_id res chain seq x y z
N MET A 1 47.83 2.40 10.99
CA MET A 1 48.64 3.60 11.28
C MET A 1 48.88 4.31 9.94
N TYR A 2 48.36 5.54 9.88
CA TYR A 2 48.32 6.57 8.81
C TYR A 2 46.91 6.84 8.25
N PRO A 3 46.37 8.07 8.44
CA PRO A 3 45.02 8.47 8.09
C PRO A 3 44.97 9.16 6.71
N VAL A 4 43.81 9.14 6.06
CA VAL A 4 43.50 10.05 4.94
C VAL A 4 42.21 10.76 5.31
N GLY A 5 42.31 12.08 5.48
CA GLY A 5 41.25 12.97 5.95
C GLY A 5 40.29 13.36 4.84
N CYS A 6 39.06 13.64 5.26
CA CYS A 6 38.06 14.36 4.50
C CYS A 6 38.56 15.78 4.21
N ASP A 7 38.62 16.14 2.93
CA ASP A 7 38.87 17.52 2.50
C ASP A 7 37.92 17.82 1.33
N PHE A 8 36.65 18.10 1.65
CA PHE A 8 35.72 18.70 0.71
C PHE A 8 34.60 19.45 1.44
N ALA A 9 34.96 20.47 2.22
CA ALA A 9 34.00 21.40 2.81
C ALA A 9 34.65 22.73 3.19
N GLU A 10 35.32 23.44 2.26
CA GLU A 10 35.66 24.84 2.48
C GLU A 10 35.98 25.60 1.19
N ARG A 11 34.93 25.94 0.42
CA ARG A 11 34.98 27.07 -0.54
C ARG A 11 33.57 27.48 -0.92
N ILE A 12 32.99 28.40 -0.14
CA ILE A 12 32.10 29.52 -0.52
C ILE A 12 31.62 30.14 0.81
N LEU A 13 32.50 30.88 1.49
CA LEU A 13 32.10 31.87 2.48
C LEU A 13 33.05 33.06 2.35
N GLY A 14 32.54 34.09 1.68
CA GLY A 14 33.27 35.33 1.50
C GLY A 14 32.38 36.39 0.87
N GLN A 15 31.49 37.00 1.67
CA GLN A 15 31.44 38.46 1.84
C GLN A 15 30.43 38.87 2.92
N ARG A 16 30.93 39.69 3.84
CA ARG A 16 30.22 40.32 4.95
C ARG A 16 29.32 41.47 4.46
N GLY A 17 28.20 41.67 5.16
CA GLY A 17 27.46 42.93 5.20
C GLY A 17 26.68 43.04 6.51
N ASP A 18 27.17 43.90 7.42
CA ASP A 18 26.57 44.23 8.72
C ASP A 18 25.28 45.07 8.57
N SER A 19 24.28 44.81 9.43
CA SER A 19 23.54 45.86 10.19
C SER A 19 22.43 45.28 11.10
N PRO A 20 22.30 45.70 12.38
CA PRO A 20 21.29 45.20 13.31
C PRO A 20 20.15 46.22 13.56
N VAL A 21 18.89 45.77 13.58
CA VAL A 21 17.75 46.59 14.07
C VAL A 21 16.84 45.79 15.01
N THR A 22 17.15 45.94 16.29
CA THR A 22 16.27 46.14 17.47
C THR A 22 14.95 45.38 17.66
N ARG A 23 14.93 44.60 18.76
CA ARG A 23 13.76 44.35 19.64
C ARG A 23 13.17 45.66 20.17
N LYS A 24 11.84 45.82 20.07
CA LYS A 24 10.91 46.35 21.10
C LYS A 24 9.56 46.67 20.42
N SER A 25 8.49 46.01 20.85
CA SER A 25 7.30 46.67 21.42
C SER A 25 6.27 45.64 21.87
N LEU A 26 5.95 45.72 23.15
CA LEU A 26 4.90 45.01 23.88
C LEU A 26 3.78 46.03 24.17
N ALA A 27 2.55 45.52 24.33
CA ALA A 27 1.34 46.12 24.90
C ALA A 27 0.46 46.93 23.92
N ALA A 28 -0.88 46.83 23.93
CA ALA A 28 -1.87 45.99 24.61
C ALA A 28 -3.26 46.36 24.05
N MET A 29 -4.24 45.44 24.03
CA MET A 29 -5.62 45.71 24.51
C MET A 29 -6.60 44.51 24.38
N LEU A 30 -7.22 44.20 25.54
CA LEU A 30 -8.56 43.68 25.84
C LEU A 30 -8.99 42.28 25.34
N LEU A 31 -9.10 41.24 26.20
CA LEU A 31 -10.16 40.90 27.19
C LEU A 31 -11.53 40.53 26.59
N MET A 32 -11.79 39.22 26.49
CA MET A 32 -13.06 38.60 26.92
C MET A 32 -12.76 37.17 27.38
N GLY A 33 -13.15 36.86 28.61
CA GLY A 33 -12.89 35.58 29.26
C GLY A 33 -14.00 34.55 29.04
N ALA A 34 -13.65 33.28 29.23
CA ALA A 34 -14.56 32.27 29.73
C ALA A 34 -13.75 31.18 30.45
N VAL A 35 -14.31 30.75 31.57
CA VAL A 35 -13.78 29.91 32.63
C VAL A 35 -13.71 28.44 32.21
N ILE A 36 -12.57 27.78 32.43
CA ILE A 36 -12.45 26.31 32.36
C ILE A 36 -12.71 25.75 33.76
N ALA A 37 -13.85 25.11 33.95
CA ALA A 37 -14.14 24.30 35.12
C ALA A 37 -13.61 22.87 34.90
N VAL A 38 -12.70 22.43 35.76
CA VAL A 38 -12.24 21.05 35.86
C VAL A 38 -13.17 20.32 36.81
N THR A 39 -13.92 19.33 36.31
CA THR A 39 -14.70 18.41 37.13
C THR A 39 -14.24 16.99 36.85
N SER A 40 -13.56 16.38 37.83
CA SER A 40 -13.31 14.94 37.88
C SER A 40 -14.61 14.23 38.22
N LEU A 41 -15.03 13.28 37.39
CA LEU A 41 -16.18 12.42 37.66
C LEU A 41 -15.81 10.96 37.40
N THR A 42 -15.53 10.28 38.52
CA THR A 42 -15.62 8.83 38.67
C THR A 42 -17.06 8.37 38.41
N ALA A 43 -17.29 7.49 37.44
CA ALA A 43 -18.58 6.85 37.22
C ALA A 43 -18.52 5.36 37.60
N GLY A 44 -19.16 5.04 38.73
CA GLY A 44 -19.48 3.68 39.12
C GLY A 44 -20.62 3.11 38.28
N ARG A 45 -20.67 1.78 38.17
CA ARG A 45 -21.78 1.03 37.59
C ARG A 45 -23.09 1.36 38.31
N ALA A 46 -24.03 1.99 37.63
CA ALA A 46 -25.43 2.06 38.01
C ALA A 46 -26.27 1.36 36.92
N ARG A 47 -27.22 0.51 37.35
CA ARG A 47 -28.20 -0.15 36.50
C ARG A 47 -29.00 0.90 35.73
N ALA A 48 -29.17 0.70 34.43
CA ALA A 48 -30.10 1.46 33.63
C ALA A 48 -31.53 1.03 33.98
N ASP A 49 -32.33 1.99 34.42
CA ASP A 49 -33.78 1.91 34.42
C ASP A 49 -34.29 2.09 32.98
N ASP A 50 -35.28 1.28 32.62
CA ASP A 50 -36.00 1.30 31.34
C ASP A 50 -36.67 2.67 31.12
N ALA A 51 -36.09 3.48 30.25
CA ALA A 51 -36.78 4.56 29.57
C ALA A 51 -36.85 4.19 28.09
N ALA A 52 -38.06 3.78 27.66
CA ALA A 52 -38.38 3.50 26.27
C ALA A 52 -37.99 4.71 25.40
N ALA A 53 -36.91 4.57 24.65
CA ALA A 53 -36.63 5.45 23.53
C ALA A 53 -37.69 5.18 22.45
N GLU A 54 -38.49 6.20 22.13
CA GLU A 54 -39.32 6.18 20.95
C GLU A 54 -38.41 5.92 19.74
N SER A 55 -38.64 4.77 19.09
CA SER A 55 -38.02 4.44 17.82
C SER A 55 -38.50 5.44 16.78
N ALA A 56 -37.64 6.40 16.42
CA ALA A 56 -37.79 7.10 15.15
C ALA A 56 -37.73 6.02 14.06
N THR A 57 -38.87 5.72 13.46
CA THR A 57 -38.98 4.84 12.29
C THR A 57 -38.08 5.42 11.21
N VAL A 58 -37.05 4.68 10.83
CA VAL A 58 -36.28 4.96 9.61
C VAL A 58 -37.30 5.02 8.48
N ASP A 59 -37.33 6.15 7.79
CA ASP A 59 -38.25 6.38 6.67
C ASP A 59 -38.07 5.24 5.66
N ASP A 60 -39.17 4.58 5.28
CA ASP A 60 -39.18 3.32 4.52
C ASP A 60 -38.85 3.54 3.02
N ALA A 61 -38.17 4.65 2.71
CA ALA A 61 -37.96 5.21 1.39
C ALA A 61 -36.47 5.14 0.98
N TRP A 62 -36.25 5.04 -0.33
CA TRP A 62 -34.91 5.15 -0.92
C TRP A 62 -34.38 6.56 -0.78
N GLN A 63 -33.08 6.67 -0.48
CA GLN A 63 -32.38 7.94 -0.27
C GLN A 63 -31.27 8.08 -1.30
N LEU A 64 -31.01 9.28 -1.82
CA LEU A 64 -29.91 9.49 -2.76
C LEU A 64 -28.58 9.68 -2.02
N VAL A 65 -27.56 8.98 -2.49
CA VAL A 65 -26.20 9.09 -1.97
C VAL A 65 -25.18 9.21 -3.11
N PRO A 66 -24.16 10.07 -2.96
CA PRO A 66 -23.09 10.17 -3.94
C PRO A 66 -22.17 8.96 -3.87
N ILE A 67 -21.90 8.35 -5.01
CA ILE A 67 -21.04 7.19 -5.17
C ILE A 67 -19.85 7.58 -6.06
N PRO A 68 -18.58 7.33 -5.66
CA PRO A 68 -18.16 6.44 -4.57
C PRO A 68 -18.07 7.07 -3.17
N ASP A 69 -18.37 8.35 -2.97
CA ASP A 69 -18.09 9.04 -1.68
C ASP A 69 -18.78 8.41 -0.46
N SER A 70 -20.09 8.18 -0.51
CA SER A 70 -20.84 7.45 0.52
C SER A 70 -20.52 5.95 0.53
N TRP A 71 -19.92 5.47 -0.55
CA TRP A 71 -19.34 4.13 -0.62
C TRP A 71 -17.96 4.03 -0.01
N LYS A 72 -17.27 5.12 0.31
CA LYS A 72 -15.96 5.08 0.99
C LYS A 72 -16.08 5.19 2.51
N ARG A 73 -17.24 5.61 3.03
CA ARG A 73 -17.49 5.84 4.46
C ARG A 73 -18.90 5.39 4.82
N GLN A 74 -19.07 4.74 5.98
CA GLN A 74 -20.39 4.34 6.45
C GLN A 74 -21.30 5.55 6.60
N PRO A 75 -22.52 5.54 6.03
CA PRO A 75 -23.52 6.56 6.32
C PRO A 75 -23.88 6.56 7.81
N ASP A 76 -24.14 7.73 8.39
CA ASP A 76 -24.47 7.92 9.79
C ASP A 76 -25.96 8.27 10.00
N GLY A 77 -26.37 8.39 11.27
CA GLY A 77 -27.73 8.77 11.64
C GLY A 77 -28.80 7.83 11.07
N ALA A 78 -29.80 8.40 10.38
CA ALA A 78 -30.93 7.65 9.81
C ALA A 78 -30.53 6.71 8.65
N LEU A 79 -29.33 6.89 8.08
CA LEU A 79 -28.80 6.06 7.00
C LEU A 79 -27.87 4.95 7.51
N ALA A 80 -27.59 4.90 8.81
CA ALA A 80 -26.73 3.91 9.41
C ALA A 80 -27.33 2.50 9.28
N THR A 81 -26.50 1.52 8.93
CA THR A 81 -26.91 0.11 8.84
C THR A 81 -27.08 -0.49 10.23
N GLY A 82 -28.29 -0.91 10.59
CA GLY A 82 -28.59 -1.48 11.92
C GLY A 82 -28.18 -2.94 12.10
N ASP A 83 -28.15 -3.73 11.02
CA ASP A 83 -27.89 -5.18 10.99
C ASP A 83 -26.73 -5.58 10.06
N GLY A 84 -25.99 -4.59 9.56
CA GLY A 84 -24.90 -4.74 8.61
C GLY A 84 -25.35 -4.78 7.14
N PHE A 85 -26.64 -4.83 6.83
CA PHE A 85 -27.13 -4.89 5.46
C PHE A 85 -27.44 -3.51 4.87
N ALA A 86 -27.15 -3.38 3.58
CA ALA A 86 -27.59 -2.25 2.79
C ALA A 86 -27.74 -2.61 1.31
N TRP A 87 -28.54 -1.80 0.62
CA TRP A 87 -28.72 -1.86 -0.81
C TRP A 87 -28.39 -0.52 -1.45
N TYR A 88 -27.77 -0.62 -2.62
CA TYR A 88 -27.50 0.49 -3.52
C TYR A 88 -28.08 0.15 -4.88
N ARG A 89 -28.73 1.09 -5.57
CA ARG A 89 -29.17 0.90 -6.94
C ARG A 89 -29.04 2.16 -7.80
N CYS A 90 -28.88 1.96 -9.10
CA CYS A 90 -28.96 3.01 -10.10
C CYS A 90 -29.59 2.49 -11.39
N ARG A 91 -29.88 3.42 -12.31
CA ARG A 91 -30.35 3.09 -13.66
C ARG A 91 -29.27 3.35 -14.68
N VAL A 92 -29.19 2.47 -15.67
CA VAL A 92 -28.31 2.60 -16.83
C VAL A 92 -29.09 2.41 -18.12
N HIS A 93 -28.92 3.32 -19.07
CA HIS A 93 -29.46 3.18 -20.42
C HIS A 93 -28.41 2.51 -21.30
N LEU A 94 -28.71 1.32 -21.84
CA LEU A 94 -27.79 0.61 -22.72
C LEU A 94 -28.10 0.91 -24.19
N PRO A 95 -27.10 1.21 -25.04
CA PRO A 95 -27.35 1.43 -26.45
C PRO A 95 -27.76 0.13 -27.16
N GLU A 96 -28.60 0.23 -28.20
CA GLU A 96 -28.98 -0.91 -29.04
C GLU A 96 -27.77 -1.58 -29.69
N THR A 97 -26.71 -0.83 -29.98
CA THR A 97 -25.45 -1.33 -30.56
C THR A 97 -24.69 -2.29 -29.66
N TRP A 98 -25.09 -2.43 -28.39
CA TRP A 98 -24.53 -3.41 -27.47
C TRP A 98 -25.20 -4.79 -27.59
N GLU A 99 -26.33 -4.89 -28.29
CA GLU A 99 -27.06 -6.16 -28.45
C GLU A 99 -26.19 -7.23 -29.11
N GLY A 100 -26.21 -8.44 -28.55
CA GLY A 100 -25.43 -9.58 -29.04
C GLY A 100 -23.92 -9.54 -28.70
N ARG A 101 -23.45 -8.50 -28.01
CA ARG A 101 -22.06 -8.43 -27.51
C ARG A 101 -21.97 -9.05 -26.11
N ARG A 102 -20.77 -9.53 -25.76
CA ARG A 102 -20.45 -9.95 -24.39
C ARG A 102 -20.44 -8.72 -23.49
N ILE A 103 -21.36 -8.68 -22.53
CA ILE A 103 -21.43 -7.61 -21.54
C ILE A 103 -20.86 -8.10 -20.21
N GLN A 104 -20.01 -7.27 -19.60
CA GLN A 104 -19.46 -7.53 -18.27
C GLN A 104 -19.78 -6.36 -17.35
N ILE A 105 -19.89 -6.63 -16.06
CA ILE A 105 -19.93 -5.61 -15.01
C ILE A 105 -18.71 -5.76 -14.12
N ASN A 106 -17.90 -4.70 -14.03
CA ASN A 106 -16.82 -4.60 -13.05
C ASN A 106 -17.38 -3.90 -11.81
N VAL A 107 -17.22 -4.52 -10.65
CA VAL A 107 -17.54 -3.97 -9.34
C VAL A 107 -16.29 -4.06 -8.48
N GLU A 108 -15.78 -2.94 -7.99
CA GLU A 108 -14.52 -2.89 -7.23
C GLU A 108 -14.54 -3.79 -5.99
N PRO A 109 -13.41 -4.40 -5.57
CA PRO A 109 -13.35 -5.24 -4.37
C PRO A 109 -13.94 -4.56 -3.12
N VAL A 110 -14.65 -5.34 -2.30
CA VAL A 110 -15.19 -4.90 -1.00
C VAL A 110 -14.49 -5.68 0.11
N ASP A 111 -14.28 -5.03 1.26
CA ASP A 111 -13.63 -5.67 2.41
C ASP A 111 -14.50 -6.80 2.98
N ASP A 112 -15.82 -6.58 3.11
CA ASP A 112 -16.75 -7.60 3.58
C ASP A 112 -17.38 -8.42 2.43
N ALA A 113 -18.71 -8.46 2.30
CA ALA A 113 -19.37 -9.29 1.30
C ALA A 113 -20.38 -8.48 0.47
N ARG A 114 -20.53 -8.86 -0.81
CA ARG A 114 -21.58 -8.29 -1.67
C ARG A 114 -22.18 -9.28 -2.67
N GLN A 115 -23.34 -8.89 -3.19
CA GLN A 115 -23.97 -9.48 -4.36
C GLN A 115 -24.38 -8.38 -5.33
N THR A 116 -24.17 -8.62 -6.62
CA THR A 116 -24.49 -7.68 -7.70
C THR A 116 -25.61 -8.25 -8.54
N PHE A 117 -26.60 -7.40 -8.83
CA PHE A 117 -27.81 -7.73 -9.58
C PHE A 117 -27.98 -6.77 -10.76
N VAL A 118 -28.54 -7.30 -11.83
CA VAL A 118 -28.99 -6.54 -12.99
C VAL A 118 -30.42 -6.95 -13.29
N ASN A 119 -31.35 -5.99 -13.31
CA ASN A 119 -32.79 -6.22 -13.48
C ASN A 119 -33.32 -7.35 -12.57
N GLY A 120 -32.89 -7.37 -11.30
CA GLY A 120 -33.28 -8.41 -10.33
C GLY A 120 -32.55 -9.75 -10.46
N ARG A 121 -31.81 -10.00 -11.54
CA ARG A 121 -31.01 -11.22 -11.70
C ARG A 121 -29.64 -11.02 -11.06
N GLN A 122 -29.25 -11.90 -10.13
CA GLN A 122 -27.89 -11.89 -9.60
C GLN A 122 -26.89 -12.27 -10.70
N VAL A 123 -25.88 -11.43 -10.91
CA VAL A 123 -24.82 -11.62 -11.92
C VAL A 123 -23.45 -11.84 -11.30
N GLY A 124 -23.26 -11.44 -10.04
CA GLY A 124 -21.97 -11.58 -9.34
C GLY A 124 -22.13 -11.64 -7.82
N ALA A 125 -21.11 -12.18 -7.16
CA ALA A 125 -20.97 -12.15 -5.71
C ALA A 125 -19.49 -12.25 -5.33
N THR A 126 -19.12 -11.60 -4.23
CA THR A 126 -17.80 -11.74 -3.59
C THR A 126 -17.99 -11.89 -2.09
N GLY A 127 -17.19 -12.75 -1.48
CA GLY A 127 -17.37 -13.14 -0.08
C GLY A 127 -18.65 -13.96 0.13
N THR A 128 -19.01 -14.19 1.40
CA THR A 128 -20.23 -14.90 1.78
C THR A 128 -20.94 -14.15 2.89
N PHE A 129 -22.26 -14.17 2.86
CA PHE A 129 -23.12 -13.49 3.83
C PHE A 129 -23.32 -14.39 5.07
N PRO A 130 -23.75 -13.83 6.22
CA PRO A 130 -24.14 -14.63 7.37
C PRO A 130 -25.15 -15.73 7.01
N PRO A 131 -25.14 -16.89 7.70
CA PRO A 131 -24.34 -17.20 8.90
C PRO A 131 -22.90 -17.64 8.60
N SER A 132 -22.57 -17.98 7.36
CA SER A 132 -21.23 -18.41 6.95
C SER A 132 -20.41 -17.25 6.40
N TYR A 133 -20.34 -16.15 7.15
CA TYR A 133 -19.70 -14.92 6.67
C TYR A 133 -18.21 -15.13 6.33
N ARG A 134 -17.79 -14.54 5.21
CA ARG A 134 -16.41 -14.42 4.78
C ARG A 134 -16.25 -13.14 3.95
N SER A 135 -15.18 -12.40 4.23
CA SER A 135 -14.69 -11.33 3.37
C SER A 135 -14.49 -11.79 1.91
N GLY A 136 -14.81 -10.91 0.96
CA GLY A 136 -14.57 -11.05 -0.48
C GLY A 136 -13.34 -10.27 -0.95
N LEU A 137 -12.52 -9.75 -0.03
CA LEU A 137 -11.35 -8.95 -0.37
C LEU A 137 -10.35 -9.77 -1.20
N GLY A 138 -9.99 -9.24 -2.38
CA GLY A 138 -9.07 -9.90 -3.31
C GLY A 138 -9.72 -10.94 -4.25
N GLU A 139 -11.05 -11.12 -4.19
CA GLU A 139 -11.80 -11.91 -5.17
C GLU A 139 -12.04 -11.15 -6.48
N ALA A 140 -12.56 -11.85 -7.49
CA ALA A 140 -12.82 -11.28 -8.81
C ALA A 140 -13.79 -10.09 -8.73
N SER A 141 -13.46 -9.02 -9.46
CA SER A 141 -14.29 -7.81 -9.58
C SER A 141 -15.17 -7.81 -10.83
N ARG A 142 -14.88 -8.65 -11.84
CA ARG A 142 -15.54 -8.63 -13.16
C ARG A 142 -16.42 -9.85 -13.37
N PHE A 143 -17.68 -9.63 -13.72
CA PHE A 143 -18.68 -10.68 -13.91
C PHE A 143 -19.34 -10.56 -15.30
N ASP A 144 -19.55 -11.69 -15.97
CA ASP A 144 -20.34 -11.72 -17.20
C ASP A 144 -21.82 -11.55 -16.87
N VAL A 145 -22.51 -10.67 -17.61
CA VAL A 145 -23.96 -10.52 -17.50
C VAL A 145 -24.62 -11.55 -18.42
N PRO A 146 -25.45 -12.48 -17.91
CA PRO A 146 -26.06 -13.51 -18.75
C PRO A 146 -26.99 -12.93 -19.82
N ASP A 147 -27.08 -13.63 -20.96
CA ASP A 147 -28.00 -13.28 -22.04
C ASP A 147 -29.46 -13.22 -21.55
N GLY A 148 -30.23 -12.27 -22.08
CA GLY A 148 -31.64 -12.07 -21.73
C GLY A 148 -31.88 -11.35 -20.40
N VAL A 149 -30.84 -11.01 -19.64
CA VAL A 149 -30.95 -10.16 -18.44
C VAL A 149 -31.06 -8.68 -18.81
N LEU A 150 -30.35 -8.26 -19.86
CA LEU A 150 -30.26 -6.87 -20.30
C LEU A 150 -31.35 -6.50 -21.30
N ARG A 151 -31.81 -5.26 -21.23
CA ARG A 151 -32.69 -4.59 -22.19
C ARG A 151 -31.86 -3.58 -22.98
N PHE A 152 -31.57 -3.86 -24.24
CA PHE A 152 -30.83 -2.94 -25.11
C PHE A 152 -31.76 -1.87 -25.70
N GLY A 153 -31.26 -0.65 -25.88
CA GLY A 153 -32.08 0.52 -26.26
C GLY A 153 -33.00 1.02 -25.13
N ALA A 154 -32.80 0.55 -23.90
CA ALA A 154 -33.69 0.78 -22.78
C ALA A 154 -32.94 0.87 -21.45
N ASP A 155 -33.68 1.27 -20.42
CA ASP A 155 -33.17 1.41 -19.05
C ASP A 155 -33.08 0.06 -18.35
N ASN A 156 -32.00 -0.12 -17.61
CA ASN A 156 -31.70 -1.29 -16.81
C ASN A 156 -31.36 -0.85 -15.38
N THR A 157 -31.74 -1.66 -14.40
CA THR A 157 -31.44 -1.41 -13.00
C THR A 157 -30.22 -2.22 -12.58
N ILE A 158 -29.20 -1.56 -12.05
CA ILE A 158 -28.08 -2.21 -11.37
C ILE A 158 -28.34 -2.08 -9.87
N ALA A 159 -28.27 -3.18 -9.14
CA ALA A 159 -28.37 -3.17 -7.70
C ALA A 159 -27.20 -3.91 -7.05
N VAL A 160 -26.76 -3.42 -5.90
CA VAL A 160 -25.67 -4.00 -5.11
C VAL A 160 -26.14 -4.14 -3.68
N ARG A 161 -26.22 -5.39 -3.24
CA ARG A 161 -26.51 -5.76 -1.85
C ARG A 161 -25.19 -5.96 -1.13
N THR A 162 -25.05 -5.37 0.05
CA THR A 162 -23.85 -5.48 0.87
C THR A 162 -24.16 -6.02 2.25
N PHE A 163 -23.20 -6.73 2.83
CA PHE A 163 -23.17 -7.03 4.25
C PHE A 163 -21.84 -6.54 4.83
N MET A 164 -21.90 -5.80 5.93
CA MET A 164 -20.75 -5.25 6.63
C MET A 164 -20.71 -5.78 8.08
N GLN A 165 -19.63 -6.48 8.44
CA GLN A 165 -19.48 -7.07 9.78
C GLN A 165 -18.89 -6.07 10.78
N ASP A 166 -17.82 -5.40 10.38
CA ASP A 166 -17.17 -4.35 11.16
C ASP A 166 -17.38 -3.02 10.46
N ALA A 167 -17.57 -1.92 11.20
CA ALA A 167 -17.77 -0.56 10.64
C ALA A 167 -16.52 0.01 9.94
N ARG A 168 -15.58 -0.84 9.52
CA ARG A 168 -14.39 -0.48 8.78
C ARG A 168 -14.59 -0.92 7.33
N SER A 169 -14.37 0.02 6.42
CA SER A 169 -14.20 -0.18 4.98
C SER A 169 -15.46 -0.56 4.18
N ASN A 170 -16.21 0.47 3.76
CA ASN A 170 -17.10 0.36 2.59
C ASN A 170 -16.25 0.24 1.28
N PHE A 171 -16.88 0.15 0.10
CA PHE A 171 -16.21 0.15 -1.22
C PHE A 171 -15.09 1.21 -1.33
N LEU A 172 -13.87 0.74 -1.51
CA LEU A 172 -12.70 1.58 -1.24
C LEU A 172 -12.39 2.62 -2.34
N VAL A 173 -12.93 2.46 -3.55
CA VAL A 173 -12.33 3.16 -4.70
C VAL A 173 -13.30 3.73 -5.75
N ALA A 174 -14.16 2.91 -6.38
CA ALA A 174 -15.00 3.37 -7.50
C ALA A 174 -16.35 2.65 -7.65
N ALA A 175 -17.21 3.22 -8.50
CA ALA A 175 -18.51 2.66 -8.83
C ALA A 175 -18.43 1.51 -9.85
N PRO A 176 -19.50 0.70 -10.00
CA PRO A 176 -19.59 -0.25 -11.08
C PRO A 176 -19.38 0.35 -12.47
N ILE A 177 -18.83 -0.46 -13.37
CA ILE A 177 -18.63 -0.08 -14.76
C ILE A 177 -19.14 -1.22 -15.62
N LEU A 178 -20.07 -0.93 -16.55
CA LEU A 178 -20.43 -1.91 -17.58
C LEU A 178 -19.47 -1.82 -18.74
N LEU A 179 -19.15 -2.97 -19.31
CA LEU A 179 -18.15 -3.13 -20.36
C LEU A 179 -18.73 -3.92 -21.52
N ALA A 180 -18.48 -3.45 -22.74
CA ALA A 180 -18.74 -4.17 -23.98
C ALA A 180 -17.52 -4.02 -24.90
N GLY A 181 -16.58 -4.97 -24.86
CA GLY A 181 -15.33 -4.83 -25.64
C GLY A 181 -14.53 -3.60 -25.23
N ASN A 182 -14.36 -2.64 -26.15
CA ASN A 182 -13.66 -1.38 -25.93
C ASN A 182 -14.60 -0.21 -25.55
N GLU A 183 -15.86 -0.49 -25.21
CA GLU A 183 -16.80 0.53 -24.76
C GLU A 183 -17.18 0.30 -23.30
N ALA A 184 -17.40 1.38 -22.56
CA ALA A 184 -17.73 1.33 -21.14
C ALA A 184 -18.79 2.36 -20.76
N ILE A 185 -19.62 2.04 -19.76
CA ILE A 185 -20.51 3.00 -19.10
C ILE A 185 -20.13 3.07 -17.63
N ARG A 186 -19.71 4.27 -17.22
CA ARG A 186 -19.40 4.64 -15.85
C ARG A 186 -20.65 5.01 -15.07
N THR A 187 -20.71 4.61 -13.80
CA THR A 187 -21.87 4.84 -12.93
C THR A 187 -21.52 5.64 -11.68
N GLU A 188 -20.44 6.42 -11.69
CA GLU A 188 -20.15 7.39 -10.62
C GLU A 188 -21.19 8.52 -10.62
N GLY A 189 -21.84 8.76 -9.49
CA GLY A 189 -22.93 9.74 -9.37
C GLY A 189 -23.89 9.43 -8.23
N GLN A 190 -25.13 9.92 -8.32
CA GLN A 190 -26.17 9.69 -7.31
C GLN A 190 -26.81 8.32 -7.47
N TRP A 191 -26.69 7.48 -6.44
CA TRP A 191 -27.36 6.19 -6.35
C TRP A 191 -28.44 6.25 -5.30
N GLU A 192 -29.47 5.44 -5.48
CA GLU A 192 -30.45 5.18 -4.44
C GLU A 192 -29.84 4.20 -3.43
N TYR A 193 -30.01 4.49 -2.15
CA TYR A 193 -29.50 3.74 -1.01
C TYR A 193 -30.59 3.47 0.00
N ARG A 194 -30.53 2.28 0.63
CA ARG A 194 -31.41 1.91 1.73
C ARG A 194 -30.72 0.91 2.67
N PRO A 195 -30.71 1.14 4.00
CA PRO A 195 -30.27 0.15 4.97
C PRO A 195 -31.32 -0.97 5.12
N GLY A 196 -30.87 -2.18 5.43
CA GLY A 196 -31.72 -3.37 5.60
C GLY A 196 -31.60 -4.37 4.46
N ASP A 197 -32.41 -5.42 4.51
CA ASP A 197 -32.21 -6.63 3.71
C ASP A 197 -33.50 -7.22 3.11
N ASP A 198 -33.93 -6.67 1.96
CA ASP A 198 -35.06 -7.22 1.20
C ASP A 198 -34.64 -7.56 -0.24
N ALA A 199 -34.78 -8.83 -0.62
CA ALA A 199 -34.39 -9.31 -1.94
C ALA A 199 -35.20 -8.69 -3.10
N THR A 200 -36.41 -8.18 -2.83
CA THR A 200 -37.24 -7.50 -3.85
C THR A 200 -36.60 -6.21 -4.34
N TRP A 201 -35.70 -5.61 -3.56
CA TRP A 201 -34.96 -4.40 -3.91
C TRP A 201 -33.91 -4.62 -5.01
N ALA A 202 -33.62 -5.88 -5.37
CA ALA A 202 -32.77 -6.23 -6.51
C ALA A 202 -33.37 -5.82 -7.86
N SER A 203 -34.70 -5.84 -7.96
CA SER A 203 -35.45 -5.44 -9.14
C SER A 203 -36.12 -4.10 -8.86
N GLY A 204 -35.57 -3.02 -9.39
CA GLY A 204 -36.34 -1.79 -9.57
C GLY A 204 -36.98 -1.84 -10.96
N ASP A 205 -38.24 -2.23 -11.07
CA ASP A 205 -39.07 -1.54 -12.07
C ASP A 205 -39.23 -0.14 -11.49
N ALA A 206 -38.65 0.86 -12.18
CA ALA A 206 -38.69 2.23 -11.70
C ALA A 206 -40.16 2.62 -11.50
N ASP A 207 -40.50 3.16 -10.34
CA ASP A 207 -41.71 3.95 -10.24
C ASP A 207 -41.57 5.07 -11.29
N ASP A 208 -42.52 5.15 -12.24
CA ASP A 208 -42.55 6.10 -13.37
C ASP A 208 -42.49 7.58 -12.92
N SER A 209 -42.46 7.85 -11.61
CA SER A 209 -42.35 9.17 -11.00
C SER A 209 -40.93 9.75 -10.99
N THR A 210 -39.90 8.99 -11.38
CA THR A 210 -38.53 9.51 -11.55
C THR A 210 -38.20 9.74 -13.03
N ALA A 211 -38.93 10.65 -13.65
CA ALA A 211 -38.67 11.12 -15.00
C ALA A 211 -37.25 11.71 -15.11
N ALA A 212 -36.62 11.47 -16.26
CA ALA A 212 -35.26 11.86 -16.61
C ALA A 212 -34.88 13.28 -16.17
N ALA A 213 -33.95 13.39 -15.23
CA ALA A 213 -33.16 14.62 -15.07
C ALA A 213 -31.93 14.54 -15.96
N SER A 214 -31.70 15.60 -16.73
CA SER A 214 -30.43 15.87 -17.38
C SER A 214 -29.30 15.87 -16.34
N ALA A 215 -28.14 15.29 -16.71
CA ALA A 215 -26.93 15.34 -15.91
C ALA A 215 -26.68 16.75 -15.35
N GLY A 216 -26.84 16.94 -14.03
CA GLY A 216 -26.62 18.23 -13.37
C GLY A 216 -27.55 18.58 -12.21
N ASP A 217 -28.65 17.85 -11.99
CA ASP A 217 -29.54 18.10 -10.84
C ASP A 217 -29.15 17.21 -9.64
N ALA A 218 -28.94 17.80 -8.47
CA ALA A 218 -28.40 17.12 -7.29
C ALA A 218 -29.40 16.16 -6.62
N ASP A 219 -30.69 16.26 -6.99
CA ASP A 219 -31.81 15.62 -6.29
C ASP A 219 -32.53 14.52 -7.10
N THR A 220 -31.95 14.01 -8.20
CA THR A 220 -32.58 12.95 -9.03
C THR A 220 -31.68 11.70 -9.16
N PRO A 221 -32.23 10.47 -9.08
CA PRO A 221 -31.47 9.25 -9.35
C PRO A 221 -30.80 9.29 -10.72
N ALA A 222 -29.49 9.06 -10.76
CA ALA A 222 -28.73 9.15 -12.01
C ALA A 222 -29.14 8.03 -12.98
N LEU A 223 -29.63 8.43 -14.17
CA LEU A 223 -29.68 7.58 -15.34
C LEU A 223 -28.33 7.71 -16.06
N PHE A 224 -27.52 6.66 -16.02
CA PHE A 224 -26.22 6.63 -16.67
C PHE A 224 -26.37 6.14 -18.12
N ALA A 225 -26.01 6.98 -19.10
CA ALA A 225 -26.15 6.65 -20.52
C ALA A 225 -24.89 6.96 -21.36
N LYS A 226 -23.88 7.58 -20.75
CA LYS A 226 -22.66 7.97 -21.46
C LYS A 226 -21.81 6.74 -21.75
N VAL A 227 -21.62 6.47 -23.04
CA VAL A 227 -20.72 5.42 -23.52
C VAL A 227 -19.36 6.05 -23.81
N ASP A 228 -18.34 5.58 -23.10
CA ASP A 228 -16.95 5.93 -23.32
C ASP A 228 -16.30 4.87 -24.23
N VAL A 229 -15.55 5.30 -25.24
CA VAL A 229 -14.70 4.43 -26.06
C VAL A 229 -13.30 4.44 -25.45
N VAL A 230 -12.76 3.25 -25.19
CA VAL A 230 -11.61 3.04 -24.31
C VAL A 230 -10.55 2.19 -25.02
N ASP A 231 -9.33 2.73 -25.12
CA ASP A 231 -8.20 2.01 -25.75
C ASP A 231 -7.59 0.94 -24.84
N ASP A 232 -7.48 1.22 -23.52
CA ASP A 232 -7.00 0.28 -22.50
C ASP A 232 -8.02 0.15 -21.37
N ILE A 233 -8.77 -0.95 -21.38
CA ILE A 233 -9.83 -1.18 -20.39
C ILE A 233 -9.26 -1.40 -18.97
N GLU A 234 -8.07 -1.97 -18.84
CA GLU A 234 -7.48 -2.24 -17.53
C GLU A 234 -6.99 -0.95 -16.88
N LEU A 235 -6.42 -0.04 -17.66
CA LEU A 235 -6.09 1.31 -17.21
C LEU A 235 -7.36 2.09 -16.86
N TYR A 236 -8.37 2.04 -17.72
CA TYR A 236 -9.64 2.73 -17.50
C TYR A 236 -10.32 2.31 -16.19
N LEU A 237 -10.35 1.01 -15.88
CA LEU A 237 -10.92 0.52 -14.62
C LEU A 237 -10.17 1.02 -13.39
N ARG A 238 -8.89 1.40 -13.51
CA ARG A 238 -8.09 1.96 -12.41
C ARG A 238 -8.20 3.48 -12.32
N HIS A 239 -8.39 4.15 -13.46
CA HIS A 239 -8.54 5.59 -13.55
C HIS A 239 -9.84 6.06 -12.89
N ARG A 240 -9.74 7.07 -12.02
CA ARG A 240 -10.85 7.69 -11.30
C ARG A 240 -11.20 9.03 -11.91
N VAL A 241 -12.41 9.51 -11.63
CA VAL A 241 -12.82 10.86 -12.02
C VAL A 241 -11.93 11.86 -11.30
N GLY A 242 -11.23 12.69 -12.08
CA GLY A 242 -10.26 13.68 -11.57
C GLY A 242 -8.81 13.19 -11.58
N ASP A 243 -8.56 11.91 -11.86
CA ASP A 243 -7.21 11.44 -12.17
C ASP A 243 -6.73 12.11 -13.46
N THR A 244 -5.45 12.44 -13.50
CA THR A 244 -4.78 12.97 -14.68
C THR A 244 -3.78 11.94 -15.18
N ASP A 245 -3.44 12.02 -16.47
CA ASP A 245 -2.30 11.28 -16.99
C ASP A 245 -1.02 11.64 -16.21
N PRO A 246 -0.07 10.71 -16.08
CA PRO A 246 1.22 11.01 -15.48
C PRO A 246 1.88 12.19 -16.19
N LEU A 247 2.38 13.15 -15.41
CA LEU A 247 3.16 14.26 -15.94
C LEU A 247 4.43 13.73 -16.62
N THR A 248 4.88 14.40 -17.68
CA THR A 248 6.24 14.15 -18.18
C THR A 248 7.26 14.49 -17.08
N PRO A 249 8.48 13.90 -17.08
CA PRO A 249 9.49 14.20 -16.06
C PRO A 249 9.75 15.72 -15.88
N ARG A 250 9.74 16.47 -16.98
CA ARG A 250 9.89 17.94 -16.96
C ARG A 250 8.70 18.66 -16.31
N GLU A 251 7.47 18.24 -16.62
CA GLU A 251 6.27 18.83 -16.00
C GLU A 251 6.16 18.46 -14.52
N ALA A 252 6.53 17.23 -14.16
CA ALA A 252 6.60 16.78 -12.77
C ALA A 252 7.60 17.65 -11.99
N LEU A 253 8.81 17.86 -12.53
CA LEU A 253 9.82 18.74 -11.93
C LEU A 253 9.27 20.15 -11.66
N ALA A 254 8.55 20.74 -12.63
CA ALA A 254 7.96 22.07 -12.49
C ALA A 254 6.78 22.14 -11.49
N SER A 255 6.21 21.00 -11.09
CA SER A 255 5.10 20.94 -10.13
C SER A 255 5.55 20.95 -8.66
N PHE A 256 6.83 20.67 -8.39
CA PHE A 256 7.35 20.65 -7.03
C PHE A 256 7.48 22.06 -6.46
N THR A 257 7.07 22.21 -5.20
CA THR A 257 7.43 23.37 -4.39
C THR A 257 8.59 22.98 -3.50
N VAL A 258 9.72 23.68 -3.62
CA VAL A 258 10.90 23.47 -2.79
C VAL A 258 11.13 24.68 -1.87
N PRO A 259 11.67 24.48 -0.65
CA PRO A 259 12.17 25.58 0.18
C PRO A 259 13.18 26.46 -0.56
N ASP A 260 13.24 27.75 -0.24
CA ASP A 260 14.11 28.73 -0.91
C ASP A 260 15.62 28.41 -0.79
N ASP A 261 16.01 27.55 0.15
CA ASP A 261 17.38 27.08 0.38
C ASP A 261 17.71 25.74 -0.30
N LEU A 262 16.79 25.18 -1.10
CA LEU A 262 16.98 23.92 -1.83
C LEU A 262 16.72 24.09 -3.34
N GLN A 263 17.46 23.33 -4.14
CA GLN A 263 17.24 23.16 -5.58
C GLN A 263 16.88 21.69 -5.85
N LEU A 264 16.05 21.46 -6.87
CA LEU A 264 15.69 20.13 -7.35
C LEU A 264 16.13 19.98 -8.80
N ASP A 265 16.99 19.01 -9.05
CA ASP A 265 17.48 18.67 -10.39
C ASP A 265 17.04 17.24 -10.76
N GLN A 266 16.63 17.06 -12.01
CA GLN A 266 16.29 15.74 -12.53
C GLN A 266 17.56 15.04 -13.02
N VAL A 267 18.00 14.00 -12.32
CA VAL A 267 19.21 13.23 -12.67
C VAL A 267 18.92 11.94 -13.45
N LEU A 268 17.72 11.35 -13.28
CA LEU A 268 17.33 10.10 -13.92
C LEU A 268 15.80 10.03 -14.08
N ALA A 269 15.32 9.51 -15.20
CA ALA A 269 13.89 9.33 -15.48
C ALA A 269 13.65 8.15 -16.44
N GLU A 270 12.39 7.80 -16.66
CA GLU A 270 11.98 6.85 -17.70
C GLU A 270 12.55 7.25 -19.07
N PRO A 271 12.99 6.29 -19.91
CA PRO A 271 12.87 4.84 -19.74
C PRO A 271 14.03 4.19 -18.98
N HIS A 272 15.00 4.95 -18.48
CA HIS A 272 16.23 4.41 -17.87
C HIS A 272 16.01 3.78 -16.49
N VAL A 273 15.02 4.29 -15.76
CA VAL A 273 14.58 3.78 -14.46
C VAL A 273 13.08 3.45 -14.49
N GLY A 274 12.65 2.47 -13.71
CA GLY A 274 11.25 2.14 -13.51
C GLY A 274 10.99 1.55 -12.13
N GLN A 275 10.08 2.16 -11.38
CA GLN A 275 9.76 1.81 -9.98
C GLN A 275 11.04 1.68 -9.10
N PRO A 276 11.85 2.75 -8.96
CA PRO A 276 13.04 2.69 -8.11
C PRO A 276 12.65 2.44 -6.66
N LEU A 277 13.19 1.37 -6.05
CA LEU A 277 12.89 0.98 -4.66
C LEU A 277 14.07 1.21 -3.72
N PHE A 278 15.29 0.95 -4.19
CA PHE A 278 16.51 1.08 -3.41
C PHE A 278 17.62 1.66 -4.29
N ILE A 279 18.42 2.56 -3.72
CA ILE A 279 19.54 3.18 -4.41
C ILE A 279 20.81 3.15 -3.55
N GLU A 280 21.96 3.07 -4.20
CA GLU A 280 23.28 3.18 -3.57
C GLU A 280 24.21 3.94 -4.52
N TRP A 281 25.19 4.66 -3.96
CA TRP A 281 26.26 5.27 -4.74
C TRP A 281 27.53 4.45 -4.59
N ASP A 282 28.26 4.30 -5.69
CA ASP A 282 29.59 3.72 -5.63
C ASP A 282 30.73 4.69 -5.41
N GLU A 283 31.89 4.13 -5.07
CA GLU A 283 33.15 4.85 -4.87
C GLU A 283 33.65 5.56 -6.14
N ARG A 284 33.07 5.23 -7.31
CA ARG A 284 33.30 5.91 -8.59
C ARG A 284 32.27 7.03 -8.85
N GLY A 285 31.31 7.24 -7.94
CA GLY A 285 30.25 8.25 -8.07
C GLY A 285 29.08 7.84 -8.95
N ARG A 286 28.93 6.56 -9.28
CA ARG A 286 27.82 6.05 -10.10
C ARG A 286 26.63 5.69 -9.22
N LEU A 287 25.43 5.94 -9.73
CA LEU A 287 24.18 5.61 -9.07
C LEU A 287 23.72 4.20 -9.45
N TRP A 288 23.62 3.33 -8.44
CA TRP A 288 23.04 2.01 -8.57
C TRP A 288 21.56 2.05 -8.15
N VAL A 289 20.68 1.45 -8.95
CA VAL A 289 19.22 1.49 -8.74
C VAL A 289 18.62 0.09 -8.85
N LEU A 290 17.84 -0.28 -7.83
CA LEU A 290 16.96 -1.43 -7.89
C LEU A 290 15.61 -1.02 -8.45
N ASN A 291 15.27 -1.57 -9.61
CA ASN A 291 14.01 -1.36 -10.30
C ASN A 291 13.04 -2.47 -9.88
N TYR A 292 12.01 -2.13 -9.09
CA TYR A 292 11.09 -3.07 -8.46
C TYR A 292 9.82 -3.28 -9.29
N GLN A 293 10.00 -3.87 -10.47
CA GLN A 293 8.96 -4.07 -11.47
C GLN A 293 8.16 -5.36 -11.28
N GLN A 294 8.61 -6.30 -10.44
CA GLN A 294 7.95 -7.56 -10.11
C GLN A 294 7.07 -7.42 -8.86
N TYR A 295 6.16 -6.44 -8.84
CA TYR A 295 5.26 -6.19 -7.72
C TYR A 295 3.78 -6.21 -8.18
N PRO A 296 2.80 -6.62 -7.34
CA PRO A 296 2.94 -7.16 -5.98
C PRO A 296 3.11 -8.68 -5.90
N ASN A 297 2.91 -9.39 -7.00
CA ASN A 297 2.88 -10.85 -7.00
C ASN A 297 4.26 -11.40 -7.42
N PRO A 298 4.81 -12.39 -6.70
CA PRO A 298 6.03 -13.06 -7.12
C PRO A 298 5.84 -13.78 -8.47
N ALA A 299 6.86 -13.73 -9.33
CA ALA A 299 6.85 -14.46 -10.59
C ALA A 299 6.81 -15.98 -10.37
N GLY A 300 6.02 -16.69 -11.18
CA GLY A 300 5.99 -18.16 -11.21
C GLY A 300 5.28 -18.85 -10.04
N LEU A 301 4.65 -18.09 -9.13
CA LEU A 301 3.88 -18.62 -8.01
C LEU A 301 2.38 -18.35 -8.15
N LYS A 302 1.58 -19.22 -7.57
CA LYS A 302 0.12 -19.06 -7.47
C LYS A 302 -0.28 -18.94 -6.01
N MET A 303 -1.07 -17.92 -5.70
CA MET A 303 -1.73 -17.82 -4.39
C MET A 303 -2.72 -18.97 -4.25
N VAL A 304 -2.57 -19.74 -3.17
CA VAL A 304 -3.48 -20.84 -2.79
C VAL A 304 -4.52 -20.34 -1.80
N SER A 305 -4.09 -19.59 -0.79
CA SER A 305 -4.97 -19.03 0.22
C SER A 305 -4.30 -17.85 0.93
N ARG A 306 -5.07 -17.20 1.80
CA ARG A 306 -4.60 -16.12 2.66
C ARG A 306 -5.20 -16.29 4.05
N ASP A 307 -4.41 -16.04 5.08
CA ASP A 307 -4.92 -16.09 6.45
C ASP A 307 -5.58 -14.77 6.89
N LYS A 308 -6.15 -14.76 8.10
CA LYS A 308 -6.80 -13.58 8.69
C LYS A 308 -5.88 -12.37 8.90
N PHE A 309 -4.56 -12.56 8.84
CA PHE A 309 -3.56 -11.50 8.97
C PHE A 309 -2.94 -11.12 7.63
N LEU A 310 -3.56 -11.52 6.53
CA LEU A 310 -3.14 -11.21 5.17
C LEU A 310 -1.83 -11.90 4.74
N ARG A 311 -1.43 -12.99 5.39
CA ARG A 311 -0.29 -13.81 4.95
C ARG A 311 -0.72 -14.76 3.84
N THR A 312 -0.12 -14.61 2.68
CA THR A 312 -0.38 -15.41 1.48
C THR A 312 0.35 -16.74 1.57
N ILE A 313 -0.36 -17.84 1.27
CA ILE A 313 0.21 -19.16 1.05
C ILE A 313 0.32 -19.38 -0.45
N TYR A 314 1.54 -19.66 -0.92
CA TYR A 314 1.80 -20.00 -2.32
C TYR A 314 1.86 -21.51 -2.52
N ASP A 315 1.71 -21.95 -3.78
CA ASP A 315 1.76 -23.34 -4.19
C ASP A 315 3.13 -23.99 -3.99
N LYS A 316 4.20 -23.20 -3.97
CA LYS A 316 5.58 -23.64 -3.78
C LYS A 316 6.50 -22.48 -3.37
N VAL A 317 7.72 -22.83 -2.98
CA VAL A 317 8.84 -21.90 -2.85
C VAL A 317 9.52 -21.76 -4.22
N PRO A 318 9.78 -20.54 -4.73
CA PRO A 318 10.46 -20.37 -6.01
C PRO A 318 11.92 -20.81 -5.88
N ALA A 319 12.49 -21.46 -6.90
CA ALA A 319 13.92 -21.75 -6.93
C ALA A 319 14.74 -20.45 -7.07
N PRO A 320 15.98 -20.38 -6.55
CA PRO A 320 16.82 -19.20 -6.71
C PRO A 320 17.17 -18.98 -8.20
N PRO A 321 17.44 -17.73 -8.63
CA PRO A 321 17.98 -17.47 -9.96
C PRO A 321 19.29 -18.25 -10.21
N PRO A 322 19.56 -18.68 -11.46
CA PRO A 322 18.71 -18.56 -12.65
C PRO A 322 17.70 -19.73 -12.83
N HIS A 323 17.54 -20.60 -11.83
CA HIS A 323 16.76 -21.85 -11.98
C HIS A 323 15.24 -21.68 -11.80
N GLY A 324 14.80 -20.57 -11.21
CA GLY A 324 13.39 -20.22 -11.03
C GLY A 324 12.73 -19.59 -12.27
N THR A 325 11.46 -19.21 -12.14
CA THR A 325 10.83 -18.34 -13.13
C THR A 325 11.43 -16.93 -12.98
N PRO A 326 12.00 -16.35 -14.06
CA PRO A 326 12.58 -15.01 -13.97
C PRO A 326 11.48 -13.99 -13.66
N GLY A 327 11.77 -13.10 -12.71
CA GLY A 327 10.93 -11.94 -12.46
C GLY A 327 11.32 -10.76 -13.36
N ARG A 328 10.77 -9.59 -13.05
CA ARG A 328 11.00 -8.35 -13.79
C ARG A 328 11.94 -7.36 -13.08
N ASP A 329 12.37 -7.67 -11.87
CA ASP A 329 13.26 -6.77 -11.13
C ASP A 329 14.66 -6.80 -11.73
N LYS A 330 15.37 -5.66 -11.64
CA LYS A 330 16.75 -5.52 -12.12
C LYS A 330 17.52 -4.48 -11.33
N ILE A 331 18.83 -4.65 -11.28
CA ILE A 331 19.76 -3.66 -10.73
C ILE A 331 20.47 -2.99 -11.91
N THR A 332 20.40 -1.67 -11.96
CA THR A 332 21.01 -0.84 -13.01
C THR A 332 22.06 0.10 -12.42
N ILE A 333 23.03 0.50 -13.25
CA ILE A 333 24.14 1.41 -12.91
C ILE A 333 24.04 2.61 -13.85
N HIS A 334 24.18 3.81 -13.30
CA HIS A 334 24.08 5.07 -14.04
C HIS A 334 25.27 5.97 -13.72
N GLU A 335 25.95 6.44 -14.75
CA GLU A 335 27.20 7.21 -14.66
C GLU A 335 27.07 8.49 -15.50
N ASP A 336 27.52 9.60 -14.93
CA ASP A 336 27.67 10.89 -15.57
C ASP A 336 29.16 10.96 -15.94
N THR A 337 29.45 10.85 -17.23
CA THR A 337 30.82 10.70 -17.74
C THR A 337 31.49 12.02 -18.05
N ASP A 338 30.73 13.12 -18.09
CA ASP A 338 31.24 14.47 -18.41
C ASP A 338 31.10 15.49 -17.27
N GLY A 339 30.40 15.12 -16.19
CA GLY A 339 30.26 15.90 -14.96
C GLY A 339 29.24 17.03 -15.05
N ASP A 340 28.29 16.97 -15.98
CA ASP A 340 27.24 17.98 -16.15
C ASP A 340 26.03 17.79 -15.21
N GLY A 341 26.02 16.71 -14.43
CA GLY A 341 24.96 16.34 -13.49
C GLY A 341 23.84 15.49 -14.10
N VAL A 342 23.96 15.09 -15.37
CA VAL A 342 23.02 14.22 -16.08
C VAL A 342 23.68 12.87 -16.36
N PHE A 343 23.04 11.78 -15.95
CA PHE A 343 23.55 10.45 -16.29
C PHE A 343 23.42 10.16 -17.78
N ASP A 344 24.55 9.90 -18.46
CA ASP A 344 24.62 9.62 -19.91
C ASP A 344 24.96 8.15 -20.23
N ARG A 345 25.52 7.41 -19.26
CA ARG A 345 25.83 5.99 -19.39
C ARG A 345 24.95 5.17 -18.46
N HIS A 346 24.29 4.16 -19.04
CA HIS A 346 23.40 3.27 -18.32
C HIS A 346 23.74 1.80 -18.62
N GLN A 347 23.85 0.99 -17.57
CA GLN A 347 24.15 -0.44 -17.63
C GLN A 347 23.16 -1.21 -16.76
N THR A 348 22.85 -2.45 -17.14
CA THR A 348 22.17 -3.40 -16.25
C THR A 348 23.23 -4.33 -15.67
N PHE A 349 23.34 -4.38 -14.34
CA PHE A 349 24.24 -5.29 -13.64
C PHE A 349 23.64 -6.71 -13.63
N ILE A 350 22.37 -6.83 -13.24
CA ILE A 350 21.62 -8.09 -13.23
C ILE A 350 20.13 -7.83 -13.44
N ASP A 351 19.45 -8.74 -14.13
CA ASP A 351 18.00 -8.76 -14.33
C ASP A 351 17.39 -10.13 -13.98
N GLY A 352 16.09 -10.30 -14.24
CA GLY A 352 15.39 -11.56 -13.97
C GLY A 352 15.12 -11.81 -12.48
N LEU A 353 15.32 -10.79 -11.63
CA LEU A 353 15.11 -10.87 -10.19
C LEU A 353 13.61 -10.85 -9.85
N ASN A 354 13.26 -11.41 -8.69
CA ASN A 354 11.88 -11.62 -8.26
C ASN A 354 11.68 -11.13 -6.83
N LEU A 355 10.86 -10.08 -6.68
CA LEU A 355 10.64 -9.36 -5.44
C LEU A 355 11.96 -8.89 -4.79
N ALA A 356 12.95 -8.52 -5.59
CA ALA A 356 14.20 -8.00 -5.06
C ALA A 356 13.94 -6.65 -4.35
N SER A 357 14.46 -6.48 -3.14
CA SER A 357 14.08 -5.37 -2.27
C SER A 357 15.21 -4.39 -1.94
N SER A 358 16.46 -4.85 -1.98
CA SER A 358 17.66 -4.04 -1.77
C SER A 358 18.91 -4.84 -2.13
N PHE A 359 20.04 -4.16 -2.22
CA PHE A 359 21.35 -4.77 -2.44
C PHE A 359 22.41 -4.02 -1.64
N ALA A 360 23.58 -4.62 -1.49
CA ALA A 360 24.76 -3.99 -0.91
C ALA A 360 26.00 -4.46 -1.67
N ARG A 361 26.82 -3.53 -2.14
CA ARG A 361 28.08 -3.88 -2.84
C ARG A 361 29.20 -4.16 -1.85
N GLY A 362 30.15 -4.99 -2.25
CA GLY A 362 31.40 -5.18 -1.52
C GLY A 362 31.90 -6.62 -1.53
N ARG A 363 33.17 -6.79 -1.14
CA ARG A 363 33.87 -8.09 -1.14
C ARG A 363 33.92 -8.75 -2.53
N GLY A 364 34.12 -7.97 -3.59
CA GLY A 364 34.26 -8.46 -4.97
C GLY A 364 32.94 -8.98 -5.53
N GLY A 365 31.86 -8.23 -5.35
CA GLY A 365 30.52 -8.63 -5.77
C GLY A 365 29.41 -7.80 -5.15
N VAL A 366 28.18 -8.29 -5.35
CA VAL A 366 26.94 -7.65 -4.90
C VAL A 366 26.07 -8.62 -4.13
N PHE A 367 25.74 -8.27 -2.89
CA PHE A 367 24.76 -8.97 -2.07
C PHE A 367 23.37 -8.47 -2.45
N VAL A 368 22.44 -9.36 -2.76
CA VAL A 368 21.09 -9.01 -3.21
C VAL A 368 20.06 -9.68 -2.32
N LEU A 369 19.17 -8.87 -1.72
CA LEU A 369 17.95 -9.39 -1.11
C LEU A 369 16.93 -9.66 -2.21
N ASN A 370 16.75 -10.94 -2.50
CA ASN A 370 15.72 -11.47 -3.39
C ASN A 370 14.92 -12.53 -2.60
N PRO A 371 14.05 -12.13 -1.64
CA PRO A 371 13.24 -13.06 -0.85
C PRO A 371 12.60 -14.16 -1.73
N PRO A 372 12.74 -15.44 -1.36
CA PRO A 372 13.10 -15.94 -0.03
C PRO A 372 14.61 -16.07 0.26
N TYR A 373 15.49 -15.46 -0.55
CA TYR A 373 16.93 -15.63 -0.50
C TYR A 373 17.71 -14.34 -0.22
N LEU A 374 18.86 -14.49 0.45
CA LEU A 374 19.99 -13.56 0.34
C LEU A 374 20.99 -14.18 -0.63
N LEU A 375 21.27 -13.48 -1.73
CA LEU A 375 22.15 -13.92 -2.81
C LEU A 375 23.45 -13.12 -2.81
N PHE A 376 24.53 -13.72 -3.32
CA PHE A 376 25.77 -13.01 -3.65
C PHE A 376 26.15 -13.29 -5.10
N TYR A 377 26.23 -12.23 -5.89
CA TYR A 377 26.74 -12.25 -7.27
C TYR A 377 28.21 -11.83 -7.25
N PRO A 378 29.16 -12.74 -7.52
CA PRO A 378 30.57 -12.39 -7.59
C PRO A 378 30.83 -11.47 -8.79
N ASP A 379 31.72 -10.51 -8.60
CA ASP A 379 32.24 -9.59 -9.60
C ASP A 379 33.68 -9.25 -9.15
N ALA A 380 34.57 -10.22 -9.36
CA ALA A 380 35.93 -10.22 -8.84
C ALA A 380 36.91 -9.45 -9.73
N ASP A 381 36.58 -9.25 -11.00
CA ASP A 381 37.34 -8.41 -11.92
C ASP A 381 36.83 -6.96 -12.00
N GLU A 382 35.74 -6.65 -11.29
CA GLU A 382 35.16 -5.31 -11.14
C GLU A 382 34.72 -4.71 -12.49
N ASP A 383 34.23 -5.57 -13.39
CA ASP A 383 33.76 -5.19 -14.73
C ASP A 383 32.26 -4.83 -14.78
N ASP A 384 31.59 -4.88 -13.62
CA ASP A 384 30.16 -4.65 -13.44
C ASP A 384 29.27 -5.70 -14.15
N VAL A 385 29.78 -6.92 -14.30
CA VAL A 385 29.07 -8.11 -14.78
C VAL A 385 29.26 -9.26 -13.79
N PRO A 386 28.20 -9.96 -13.37
CA PRO A 386 28.37 -11.13 -12.52
C PRO A 386 29.24 -12.21 -13.17
N ASP A 387 30.30 -12.64 -12.48
CA ASP A 387 31.23 -13.70 -12.92
C ASP A 387 30.56 -15.07 -13.07
N SER A 388 29.50 -15.30 -12.30
CA SER A 388 28.79 -16.58 -12.23
C SER A 388 27.37 -16.44 -11.72
N ASP A 389 26.65 -17.57 -11.75
CA ASP A 389 25.40 -17.75 -11.00
C ASP A 389 25.59 -17.36 -9.52
N PRO A 390 24.53 -16.85 -8.84
CA PRO A 390 24.64 -16.36 -7.49
C PRO A 390 24.86 -17.49 -6.48
N VAL A 391 25.62 -17.19 -5.43
CA VAL A 391 25.71 -18.04 -4.24
C VAL A 391 24.53 -17.73 -3.32
N VAL A 392 23.76 -18.75 -2.94
CA VAL A 392 22.70 -18.63 -1.94
C VAL A 392 23.32 -18.61 -0.54
N LEU A 393 23.24 -17.46 0.13
CA LEU A 393 23.82 -17.25 1.46
C LEU A 393 22.84 -17.58 2.59
N LEU A 394 21.57 -17.15 2.41
CA LEU A 394 20.45 -17.44 3.30
C LEU A 394 19.24 -17.86 2.46
N GLN A 395 18.40 -18.72 3.03
CA GLN A 395 17.10 -19.08 2.48
C GLN A 395 16.03 -19.07 3.58
N GLY A 396 14.77 -18.89 3.19
CA GLY A 396 13.62 -18.92 4.11
C GLY A 396 13.17 -17.54 4.62
N LEU A 397 13.61 -16.46 3.97
CA LEU A 397 13.01 -15.14 4.17
C LEU A 397 11.56 -15.18 3.66
N GLY A 398 10.62 -14.63 4.44
CA GLY A 398 9.21 -14.69 4.07
C GLY A 398 8.84 -13.87 2.83
N ILE A 399 7.82 -14.35 2.12
CA ILE A 399 7.26 -13.75 0.90
C ILE A 399 5.73 -13.64 0.97
N GLU A 400 5.13 -13.93 2.13
CA GLU A 400 3.68 -14.03 2.32
C GLU A 400 2.97 -12.69 2.09
N ASP A 401 3.69 -11.58 2.23
CA ASP A 401 3.23 -10.23 1.93
C ASP A 401 4.39 -9.45 1.32
N SER A 402 4.30 -9.16 0.01
CA SER A 402 5.31 -8.41 -0.75
C SER A 402 5.54 -6.99 -0.22
N HIS A 403 4.63 -6.47 0.61
CA HIS A 403 4.75 -5.20 1.32
C HIS A 403 5.56 -5.31 2.63
N SER A 404 5.84 -6.51 3.13
CA SER A 404 6.53 -6.76 4.41
C SER A 404 7.79 -7.61 4.27
N ILE A 405 8.24 -7.91 3.05
CA ILE A 405 9.44 -8.72 2.83
C ILE A 405 10.71 -8.09 3.42
N ALA A 406 11.73 -8.92 3.61
CA ALA A 406 13.03 -8.44 4.04
C ALA A 406 13.58 -7.37 3.10
N ASN A 407 14.09 -6.26 3.63
CA ASN A 407 14.52 -5.10 2.85
C ASN A 407 15.62 -4.29 3.57
N SER A 408 16.06 -3.20 2.92
CA SER A 408 17.04 -2.24 3.46
C SER A 408 18.42 -2.83 3.79
N LEU A 409 18.91 -3.77 2.98
CA LEU A 409 20.24 -4.37 3.13
C LEU A 409 21.34 -3.30 3.11
N ARG A 410 22.25 -3.34 4.08
CA ARG A 410 23.40 -2.43 4.15
C ARG A 410 24.49 -2.94 5.06
N TRP A 411 25.68 -2.37 4.95
CA TRP A 411 26.78 -2.64 5.87
C TRP A 411 26.61 -1.89 7.19
N GLY A 412 26.87 -2.59 8.29
CA GLY A 412 27.16 -2.00 9.59
C GLY A 412 28.65 -1.64 9.74
N PRO A 413 28.98 -0.73 10.68
CA PRO A 413 30.36 -0.32 10.92
C PRO A 413 31.26 -1.44 11.47
N ASP A 414 30.66 -2.56 11.89
CA ASP A 414 31.32 -3.77 12.38
C ASP A 414 31.60 -4.80 11.28
N GLY A 415 31.28 -4.48 10.01
CA GLY A 415 31.52 -5.35 8.86
C GLY A 415 30.48 -6.46 8.68
N TRP A 416 29.35 -6.39 9.38
CA TRP A 416 28.18 -7.25 9.13
C TRP A 416 27.23 -6.59 8.14
N LEU A 417 26.47 -7.39 7.41
CA LEU A 417 25.30 -6.93 6.68
C LEU A 417 24.10 -6.89 7.63
N TYR A 418 23.28 -5.85 7.52
CA TYR A 418 22.07 -5.64 8.29
C TYR A 418 20.88 -5.42 7.36
N ALA A 419 19.72 -5.88 7.78
CA ALA A 419 18.46 -5.66 7.08
C ALA A 419 17.29 -5.79 8.05
N CYS A 420 16.12 -5.30 7.64
CA CYS A 420 14.89 -5.44 8.39
C CYS A 420 13.93 -6.44 7.74
N GLN A 421 13.02 -6.97 8.54
CA GLN A 421 11.87 -7.78 8.13
C GLN A 421 10.59 -7.10 8.60
N GLY A 422 9.56 -7.08 7.75
CA GLY A 422 8.29 -6.45 8.02
C GLY A 422 7.34 -7.28 8.89
N SER A 423 6.12 -6.76 9.09
CA SER A 423 5.17 -7.34 10.05
C SER A 423 4.41 -8.57 9.54
N THR A 424 4.15 -8.67 8.24
CA THR A 424 3.25 -9.69 7.68
C THR A 424 4.00 -10.84 7.00
N VAL A 425 5.18 -11.18 7.51
CA VAL A 425 5.98 -12.30 6.99
C VAL A 425 6.54 -13.11 8.15
N THR A 426 6.88 -14.35 7.86
CA THR A 426 7.64 -15.22 8.76
C THR A 426 9.07 -15.38 8.26
N GLY A 427 9.97 -15.79 9.14
CA GLY A 427 11.31 -16.20 8.76
C GLY A 427 11.55 -17.63 9.20
N HIS A 428 12.00 -18.47 8.27
CA HIS A 428 12.45 -19.84 8.50
C HIS A 428 13.91 -19.97 8.02
N ILE A 429 14.79 -19.18 8.64
CA ILE A 429 16.10 -18.88 8.07
C ILE A 429 17.06 -20.04 8.25
N THR A 430 17.61 -20.53 7.14
CA THR A 430 18.71 -21.49 7.14
C THR A 430 19.86 -20.99 6.28
N ARG A 431 21.07 -21.38 6.66
CA ARG A 431 22.29 -21.23 5.88
C ARG A 431 22.54 -22.52 5.11
N PRO A 432 22.47 -22.51 3.77
CA PRO A 432 22.63 -23.73 2.97
C PRO A 432 23.94 -24.47 3.28
N GLY A 433 23.82 -25.76 3.62
CA GLY A 433 24.96 -26.62 3.96
C GLY A 433 25.61 -26.32 5.32
N VAL A 434 24.97 -25.52 6.18
CA VAL A 434 25.46 -25.21 7.54
C VAL A 434 24.41 -25.53 8.61
N ASP A 435 23.15 -25.13 8.39
CA ASP A 435 22.08 -25.34 9.36
C ASP A 435 21.21 -26.55 8.99
N ASP A 436 20.94 -27.40 9.98
CA ASP A 436 19.94 -28.47 9.88
C ASP A 436 18.53 -27.96 10.22
N GLU A 437 18.42 -26.98 11.12
CA GLU A 437 17.16 -26.43 11.63
C GLU A 437 17.09 -24.90 11.40
N PRO A 438 15.91 -24.36 11.05
CA PRO A 438 15.75 -22.94 10.81
C PRO A 438 15.76 -22.10 12.09
N VAL A 439 16.32 -20.89 12.00
CA VAL A 439 16.04 -19.81 12.94
C VAL A 439 14.66 -19.23 12.60
N ASN A 440 13.70 -19.48 13.49
CA ASN A 440 12.32 -19.08 13.29
C ASN A 440 12.05 -17.66 13.80
N SER A 441 11.29 -16.88 13.03
CA SER A 441 10.81 -15.58 13.44
C SER A 441 9.40 -15.32 12.92
N LEU A 442 8.66 -14.46 13.64
CA LEU A 442 7.30 -14.10 13.29
C LEU A 442 7.14 -12.58 13.35
N GLY A 443 7.05 -11.97 12.17
CA GLY A 443 6.88 -10.53 12.02
C GLY A 443 8.19 -9.74 12.15
N GLN A 444 8.08 -8.57 12.77
CA GLN A 444 9.08 -7.51 12.71
C GLN A 444 10.38 -7.88 13.39
N LEU A 445 11.51 -7.58 12.75
CA LEU A 445 12.83 -7.64 13.37
C LEU A 445 13.89 -6.91 12.54
N ILE A 446 15.03 -6.67 13.18
CA ILE A 446 16.31 -6.41 12.50
C ILE A 446 17.14 -7.69 12.59
N TRP A 447 17.73 -8.09 11.48
CA TRP A 447 18.66 -9.22 11.41
C TRP A 447 19.98 -8.80 10.82
N ARG A 448 21.02 -9.62 11.05
CA ARG A 448 22.34 -9.41 10.50
C ARG A 448 23.01 -10.69 10.02
N TYR A 449 23.89 -10.55 9.05
CA TYR A 449 24.66 -11.64 8.45
C TYR A 449 26.14 -11.26 8.32
N HIS A 450 27.03 -12.15 8.74
CA HIS A 450 28.47 -11.96 8.59
C HIS A 450 29.02 -12.79 7.41
N PRO A 451 29.47 -12.18 6.31
CA PRO A 451 29.80 -12.92 5.08
C PRO A 451 30.94 -13.93 5.21
N LEU A 452 31.94 -13.65 6.05
CA LEU A 452 33.11 -14.54 6.17
C LEU A 452 32.84 -15.76 7.06
N THR A 453 32.15 -15.56 8.19
CA THR A 453 31.83 -16.65 9.12
C THR A 453 30.49 -17.31 8.79
N ARG A 454 29.76 -16.71 7.85
CA ARG A 454 28.38 -17.06 7.50
C ARG A 454 27.46 -17.04 8.73
N ALA A 455 27.72 -16.23 9.75
CA ALA A 455 26.86 -16.16 10.92
C ALA A 455 25.57 -15.39 10.58
N TYR A 456 24.42 -15.87 11.06
CA TYR A 456 23.13 -15.17 10.98
C TYR A 456 22.60 -14.94 12.39
N GLU A 457 22.08 -13.75 12.66
CA GLU A 457 21.52 -13.39 13.96
C GLU A 457 20.26 -12.53 13.80
N VAL A 458 19.25 -12.80 14.62
CA VAL A 458 18.22 -11.80 14.92
C VAL A 458 18.86 -10.77 15.84
N PHE A 459 19.13 -9.58 15.31
CA PHE A 459 19.78 -8.50 16.04
C PHE A 459 18.83 -7.93 17.11
N ALA A 460 17.56 -7.70 16.75
CA ALA A 460 16.53 -7.24 17.66
C ALA A 460 15.14 -7.62 17.13
N GLU A 461 14.21 -7.96 18.02
CA GLU A 461 12.85 -8.38 17.66
C GLU A 461 11.86 -7.23 17.85
N GLY A 462 10.81 -7.18 17.03
CA GLY A 462 9.68 -6.29 17.19
C GLY A 462 9.80 -5.00 16.37
N GLY A 463 8.88 -4.07 16.66
CA GLY A 463 8.75 -2.81 15.94
C GLY A 463 7.50 -2.73 15.08
N GLY A 464 7.56 -1.92 14.04
CA GLY A 464 6.49 -1.71 13.06
C GLY A 464 6.73 -2.46 11.75
N ASN A 465 5.83 -2.32 10.77
CA ASN A 465 6.22 -2.73 9.42
C ASN A 465 7.35 -1.79 8.95
N THR A 466 8.56 -2.36 8.83
CA THR A 466 9.79 -1.60 8.69
C THR A 466 10.20 -1.52 7.21
N PHE A 467 10.36 -0.29 6.71
CA PHE A 467 10.70 0.02 5.31
C PHE A 467 12.07 0.70 5.14
N GLY A 468 12.82 0.82 6.23
CA GLY A 468 14.08 1.53 6.26
C GLY A 468 14.81 1.15 7.53
N LEU A 469 16.12 0.94 7.43
CA LEU A 469 17.02 0.70 8.55
C LEU A 469 18.21 1.63 8.40
N GLU A 470 18.34 2.65 9.23
CA GLU A 470 19.48 3.57 9.17
C GLU A 470 20.44 3.32 10.33
N ILE A 471 21.73 3.49 10.07
CA ILE A 471 22.79 3.39 11.08
C ILE A 471 23.51 4.74 11.12
N ASP A 472 23.53 5.37 12.28
CA ASP A 472 24.20 6.66 12.42
C ASP A 472 25.72 6.54 12.61
N ASP A 473 26.39 7.69 12.71
CA ASP A 473 27.83 7.82 12.91
C ASP A 473 28.37 7.18 14.21
N LYS A 474 27.48 6.82 15.13
CA LYS A 474 27.79 6.14 16.41
C LYS A 474 27.40 4.67 16.39
N GLY A 475 26.94 4.15 15.25
CA GLY A 475 26.50 2.76 15.10
C GLY A 475 25.13 2.46 15.71
N ARG A 476 24.32 3.48 16.00
CA ARG A 476 22.96 3.30 16.53
C ARG A 476 21.99 3.03 15.39
N MET A 477 21.07 2.10 15.60
CA MET A 477 20.16 1.62 14.54
C MET A 477 18.78 2.20 14.72
N PHE A 478 18.25 2.76 13.64
CA PHE A 478 16.93 3.38 13.61
C PHE A 478 16.11 2.81 12.47
N SER A 479 14.80 2.71 12.66
CA SER A 479 13.91 2.33 11.58
C SER A 479 12.68 3.21 11.54
N GLY A 480 12.11 3.34 10.34
CA GLY A 480 10.79 3.93 10.14
C GLY A 480 9.67 2.96 10.52
N HIS A 481 8.45 3.51 10.68
CA HIS A 481 7.25 2.71 10.92
C HIS A 481 6.08 3.28 10.10
N ASN A 482 5.31 2.40 9.47
CA ASN A 482 4.09 2.74 8.73
C ASN A 482 2.85 3.09 9.60
N GLY A 483 2.99 3.18 10.93
CA GLY A 483 1.91 3.60 11.82
C GLY A 483 1.68 5.10 11.74
N GLY A 484 0.47 5.56 12.04
CA GLY A 484 0.21 6.98 12.23
C GLY A 484 0.80 7.46 13.57
N ASP A 485 1.21 8.74 13.62
CA ASP A 485 1.73 9.39 14.83
C ASP A 485 2.83 8.58 15.53
N THR A 486 3.88 8.24 14.78
CA THR A 486 5.06 7.49 15.25
C THR A 486 6.30 7.89 14.45
N ARG A 487 7.48 7.86 15.07
CA ARG A 487 8.79 8.05 14.40
C ARG A 487 9.59 6.75 14.26
N GLY A 488 8.96 5.60 14.51
CA GLY A 488 9.61 4.29 14.47
C GLY A 488 10.44 3.98 15.71
N PHE A 489 11.48 3.16 15.57
CA PHE A 489 12.16 2.49 16.68
C PHE A 489 13.68 2.70 16.63
N HIS A 490 14.30 2.68 17.81
CA HIS A 490 15.75 2.62 17.97
C HIS A 490 16.12 1.23 18.49
N TYR A 491 16.85 0.46 17.70
CA TYR A 491 17.14 -0.93 17.99
C TYR A 491 18.48 -1.08 18.70
N VAL A 492 18.46 -1.80 19.81
CA VAL A 492 19.66 -2.24 20.54
C VAL A 492 19.81 -3.75 20.36
N GLN A 493 21.04 -4.24 20.27
CA GLN A 493 21.28 -5.67 20.12
C GLN A 493 20.63 -6.47 21.26
N GLY A 494 19.88 -7.52 20.90
CA GLY A 494 19.13 -8.38 21.82
C GLY A 494 17.86 -7.74 22.39
N ALA A 495 17.49 -6.53 21.95
CA ALA A 495 16.29 -5.85 22.41
C ALA A 495 15.01 -6.47 21.84
N TYR A 496 13.94 -6.25 22.60
CA TYR A 496 12.57 -6.50 22.17
C TYR A 496 11.87 -5.15 22.07
N GLU A 497 11.38 -4.82 20.89
CA GLU A 497 10.58 -3.63 20.61
C GLU A 497 9.09 -3.98 20.64
N ARG A 498 8.25 -2.98 20.90
CA ARG A 498 6.79 -3.14 20.85
C ARG A 498 6.37 -3.71 19.49
N LYS A 499 5.52 -4.75 19.51
CA LYS A 499 4.91 -5.36 18.31
C LYS A 499 3.42 -5.59 18.50
N GLY A 500 2.71 -5.95 17.41
CA GLY A 500 1.31 -6.36 17.49
C GLY A 500 1.18 -7.76 18.08
N PHE A 501 0.99 -7.89 19.39
CA PHE A 501 1.00 -9.18 20.10
C PHE A 501 -0.12 -10.15 19.66
N GLU A 502 -1.25 -9.63 19.18
CA GLU A 502 -2.33 -10.47 18.64
C GLU A 502 -1.91 -11.17 17.34
N LYS A 503 -1.17 -10.46 16.48
CA LYS A 503 -0.71 -10.95 15.17
C LYS A 503 0.56 -11.77 15.27
N HIS A 504 1.50 -11.37 16.13
CA HIS A 504 2.86 -11.91 16.16
C HIS A 504 3.19 -12.73 17.42
N GLY A 505 2.20 -12.95 18.30
CA GLY A 505 2.37 -13.69 19.54
C GLY A 505 3.22 -12.96 20.59
N ALA A 506 3.57 -13.69 21.65
CA ALA A 506 4.44 -13.22 22.73
C ALA A 506 5.87 -12.93 22.24
N LEU A 507 6.69 -12.31 23.10
CA LEU A 507 8.13 -12.16 22.85
C LEU A 507 8.76 -13.56 22.73
N SER A 508 9.71 -13.74 21.82
CA SER A 508 10.34 -15.06 21.61
C SER A 508 11.09 -15.58 22.84
N ASN A 509 11.62 -14.69 23.69
CA ASN A 509 12.17 -15.06 24.99
C ASN A 509 11.11 -14.87 26.10
N PRO A 510 10.62 -15.96 26.74
CA PRO A 510 9.62 -15.88 27.82
C PRO A 510 10.16 -15.24 29.11
N TYR A 511 11.48 -15.06 29.22
CA TYR A 511 12.15 -14.41 30.36
C TYR A 511 12.50 -12.94 30.11
N ALA A 512 12.04 -12.35 29.00
CA ALA A 512 12.23 -10.93 28.75
C ALA A 512 11.49 -10.09 29.81
N PHE A 513 12.17 -9.06 30.35
CA PHE A 513 11.60 -8.16 31.37
C PHE A 513 10.60 -7.13 30.81
N GLY A 514 10.42 -7.09 29.50
CA GLY A 514 9.55 -6.16 28.82
C GLY A 514 10.01 -5.91 27.39
N TYR A 515 9.54 -4.79 26.82
CA TYR A 515 9.90 -4.32 25.50
C TYR A 515 10.07 -2.80 25.50
N PHE A 516 10.85 -2.28 24.55
CA PHE A 516 11.01 -0.85 24.34
C PHE A 516 9.87 -0.30 23.47
N PRO A 517 9.33 0.88 23.81
CA PRO A 517 8.34 1.54 22.97
C PRO A 517 9.00 2.23 21.76
N ALA A 518 8.18 2.65 20.81
CA ALA A 518 8.64 3.53 19.74
C ALA A 518 9.30 4.81 20.31
N MET A 519 10.21 5.40 19.52
CA MET A 519 10.87 6.65 19.90
C MET A 519 9.83 7.74 20.18
N GLN A 520 10.03 8.50 21.26
CA GLN A 520 9.16 9.62 21.60
C GLN A 520 9.23 10.71 20.52
N HIS A 521 8.08 11.32 20.22
CA HIS A 521 7.97 12.44 19.30
C HIS A 521 6.80 13.34 19.68
N HIS A 522 6.80 14.57 19.17
CA HIS A 522 5.63 15.45 19.20
C HIS A 522 4.57 14.92 18.23
N SER A 523 3.29 15.17 18.51
CA SER A 523 2.21 14.77 17.61
C SER A 523 2.45 15.33 16.20
N VAL A 524 2.45 14.44 15.22
CA VAL A 524 2.61 14.81 13.80
C VAL A 524 1.26 14.58 13.15
N PRO A 525 0.67 15.60 12.48
CA PRO A 525 -0.51 15.39 11.66
C PRO A 525 -0.23 14.24 10.70
N ARG A 526 -1.05 13.19 10.74
CA ARG A 526 -1.07 12.20 9.67
C ARG A 526 -1.45 12.97 8.41
N PHE A 527 -0.64 12.85 7.34
CA PHE A 527 -0.91 13.49 6.05
C PHE A 527 -2.41 13.38 5.74
N THR A 528 -3.09 14.53 5.68
CA THR A 528 -4.54 14.65 5.41
C THR A 528 -4.80 14.62 3.92
#